data_AF-A0A8X8C595-F1
#
_entry.id   AF-A0A8X8C595-F1
#
_cell.length_a   1.000
_cell.length_b   1.000
_cell.length_c   1.000
_cell.angle_alpha   90.00
_cell.angle_beta   90.00
_cell.angle_gamma   90.00
#
_symmetry.space_group_name_H-M   'P 1'
#
loop_
_entity.id
_entity.type
_entity.pdbx_description
1 polymer ?
#
loop_
_entity_poly.entity_id
_entity_poly.type
_entity_poly.pdbx_seq_one_letter_code
_entity_poly.pdbx_strand_id
1 'polypeptide(L)'
;MGSSTDNKTQTSPLKAIILPTSPPCKTKTTGDDFRNVMLVGAALIATVTFQAGITPPGGVWQSDDNQGHRAGHAVYSDQKVPFQIFLIFNTIALTSSIFLLLCLTFGYPYFLEVLIATVSMMGTYGSGIYCITPYESVSFRLIFVAAPAPVRFKAGSQILGIQSNFSPNLHLSSPGGAIWIPRYPTLYDPNRDSPSDARNVLLVVVALIAAVTFQAGVNPPGGVWQDDGNGTHVAGTAIYASQAGAYYVFVVSNTLALSTCILVITSLTYRFPFHIEIWVATASMMVTYASAVFAVTPRKSVRYRYLLIIASVPFVMRCLGYFFKKYCMIENENQIESREEGDKRVGQEGHQV
;
A
#
# COMPACT_ATOMS: atom_id res chain seq x y z
N MET A 1 -61.95 -26.00 -12.61
CA MET A 1 -61.78 -25.00 -11.54
C MET A 1 -60.51 -25.34 -10.78
N GLY A 2 -59.45 -24.52 -10.92
CA GLY A 2 -58.24 -24.64 -10.13
C GLY A 2 -58.36 -23.88 -8.81
N SER A 3 -57.88 -24.47 -7.72
CA SER A 3 -57.67 -23.79 -6.45
C SER A 3 -56.16 -23.65 -6.25
N SER A 4 -55.68 -22.41 -6.30
CA SER A 4 -54.32 -22.02 -5.96
C SER A 4 -54.25 -21.78 -4.46
N THR A 5 -53.33 -22.44 -3.77
CA THR A 5 -52.92 -22.07 -2.42
C THR A 5 -51.41 -21.87 -2.41
N ASP A 6 -51.05 -20.66 -2.01
CA ASP A 6 -49.73 -20.04 -2.04
C ASP A 6 -48.65 -20.83 -1.28
N ASN A 7 -47.53 -21.06 -1.93
CA ASN A 7 -46.31 -21.53 -1.28
C ASN A 7 -45.43 -20.30 -0.96
N LYS A 8 -45.60 -19.74 0.25
CA LYS A 8 -44.73 -18.68 0.78
C LYS A 8 -43.31 -19.23 0.93
N THR A 9 -42.40 -18.79 0.06
CA THR A 9 -40.98 -19.11 0.17
C THR A 9 -40.41 -18.40 1.39
N GLN A 10 -40.21 -19.18 2.45
CA GLN A 10 -39.52 -18.79 3.68
C GLN A 10 -38.05 -18.45 3.33
N THR A 11 -37.77 -17.17 3.08
CA THR A 11 -36.39 -16.69 2.93
C THR A 11 -35.68 -16.83 4.27
N SER A 12 -34.70 -17.72 4.33
CA SER A 12 -33.90 -17.99 5.52
C SER A 12 -33.21 -16.70 6.02
N PRO A 13 -33.22 -16.41 7.34
CA PRO A 13 -32.68 -15.16 7.90
C PRO A 13 -31.19 -14.98 7.61
N LEU A 14 -30.46 -16.08 7.35
CA LEU A 14 -29.06 -16.06 6.94
C LEU A 14 -28.83 -15.39 5.58
N LYS A 15 -29.77 -15.52 4.62
CA LYS A 15 -29.64 -14.83 3.33
C LYS A 15 -29.77 -13.31 3.45
N ALA A 16 -30.51 -12.82 4.45
CA ALA A 16 -30.66 -11.39 4.71
C ALA A 16 -29.41 -10.77 5.35
N ILE A 17 -28.65 -11.55 6.12
CA ILE A 17 -27.37 -11.13 6.73
C ILE A 17 -26.23 -11.10 5.70
N ILE A 18 -26.26 -12.00 4.71
CA ILE A 18 -25.25 -12.09 3.65
C ILE A 18 -25.53 -11.09 2.51
N LEU A 19 -26.75 -10.54 2.43
CA LEU A 19 -27.09 -9.56 1.41
C LEU A 19 -26.47 -8.20 1.79
N PRO A 20 -25.57 -7.63 0.98
CA PRO A 20 -25.04 -6.29 1.25
C PRO A 20 -26.22 -5.33 1.38
N THR A 21 -26.27 -4.64 2.52
CA THR A 21 -27.29 -3.63 2.79
C THR A 21 -27.16 -2.60 1.68
N SER A 22 -28.10 -2.60 0.74
CA SER A 22 -28.06 -1.68 -0.39
C SER A 22 -28.10 -0.26 0.18
N PRO A 23 -27.21 0.65 -0.23
CA PRO A 23 -27.21 2.01 0.27
C PRO A 23 -28.58 2.67 0.01
N PRO A 24 -29.05 3.56 0.90
CA PRO A 24 -30.34 4.20 0.78
C PRO A 24 -30.28 5.33 -0.25
N CYS A 25 -30.08 5.02 -1.53
CA CYS A 25 -30.59 5.80 -2.65
C CYS A 25 -30.27 5.09 -3.97
N LYS A 26 -31.26 4.96 -4.86
CA LYS A 26 -31.01 4.69 -6.28
C LYS A 26 -30.49 5.97 -6.95
N THR A 27 -29.30 6.42 -6.60
CA THR A 27 -28.53 7.27 -7.50
C THR A 27 -27.92 6.37 -8.55
N LYS A 28 -27.98 6.74 -9.84
CA LYS A 28 -27.15 6.11 -10.88
C LYS A 28 -25.68 6.43 -10.57
N THR A 29 -25.08 5.76 -9.59
CA THR A 29 -23.64 5.83 -9.35
C THR A 29 -22.96 5.22 -10.56
N THR A 30 -22.11 6.00 -11.22
CA THR A 30 -21.27 5.47 -12.29
C THR A 30 -20.31 4.46 -11.68
N GLY A 31 -19.81 3.50 -12.49
CA GLY A 31 -18.85 2.51 -12.01
C GLY A 31 -17.58 3.15 -11.40
N ASP A 32 -17.25 4.37 -11.82
CA ASP A 32 -16.08 5.10 -11.37
C ASP A 32 -16.31 5.78 -10.00
N ASP A 33 -17.51 6.28 -9.70
CA ASP A 33 -17.87 6.78 -8.36
C ASP A 33 -17.71 5.69 -7.29
N PHE A 34 -18.18 4.49 -7.60
CA PHE A 34 -18.09 3.34 -6.69
C PHE A 34 -16.64 2.92 -6.46
N ARG A 35 -15.82 2.89 -7.52
CA ARG A 35 -14.38 2.60 -7.44
C ARG A 35 -13.66 3.60 -6.54
N ASN A 36 -13.96 4.89 -6.70
CA ASN A 36 -13.33 5.96 -5.93
C ASN A 36 -13.68 5.83 -4.44
N VAL A 37 -14.96 5.60 -4.10
CA VAL A 37 -15.41 5.37 -2.72
C VAL A 37 -14.74 4.14 -2.11
N MET A 38 -14.67 3.02 -2.84
CA MET A 38 -14.01 1.81 -2.37
C MET A 38 -12.53 2.03 -2.08
N LEU A 39 -11.82 2.76 -2.96
CA LEU A 39 -10.40 3.01 -2.81
C LEU A 39 -10.12 3.91 -1.61
N VAL A 40 -10.92 4.96 -1.39
CA VAL A 40 -10.83 5.79 -0.19
C VAL A 40 -11.10 4.94 1.05
N GLY A 41 -12.16 4.12 1.04
CA GLY A 41 -12.47 3.20 2.14
C GLY A 41 -11.33 2.22 2.43
N ALA A 42 -10.73 1.61 1.40
CA ALA A 42 -9.61 0.69 1.55
C ALA A 42 -8.36 1.41 2.09
N ALA A 43 -8.05 2.61 1.61
CA ALA A 43 -6.95 3.40 2.13
C ALA A 43 -7.16 3.74 3.61
N LEU A 44 -8.35 4.16 4.00
CA LEU A 44 -8.69 4.44 5.39
C LEU A 44 -8.56 3.21 6.28
N ILE A 45 -9.12 2.06 5.88
CA ILE A 45 -9.00 0.81 6.66
C ILE A 45 -7.53 0.40 6.80
N ALA A 46 -6.74 0.48 5.72
CA ALA A 46 -5.30 0.23 5.77
C ALA A 46 -4.60 1.16 6.78
N THR A 47 -4.91 2.46 6.77
CA THR A 47 -4.29 3.41 7.70
C THR A 47 -4.64 3.15 9.16
N VAL A 48 -5.91 2.89 9.47
CA VAL A 48 -6.38 2.66 10.84
C VAL A 48 -5.79 1.37 11.40
N THR A 49 -5.77 0.30 10.60
CA THR A 49 -5.24 -1.02 11.02
C THR A 49 -3.72 -1.02 11.14
N PHE A 50 -3.04 -0.28 10.26
CA PHE A 50 -1.60 -0.06 10.37
C PHE A 50 -1.25 0.64 11.69
N GLN A 51 -1.91 1.76 11.99
CA GLN A 51 -1.68 2.51 13.24
C GLN A 51 -2.00 1.65 14.46
N ALA A 52 -3.18 1.05 14.51
CA ALA A 52 -3.59 0.19 15.63
C ALA A 52 -2.60 -0.97 15.88
N GLY A 53 -2.03 -1.54 14.81
CA GLY A 53 -1.08 -2.65 14.92
C GLY A 53 0.29 -2.26 15.48
N ILE A 54 0.80 -1.07 15.16
CA ILE A 54 2.14 -0.63 15.63
C ILE A 54 2.10 0.19 16.94
N THR A 55 0.95 0.75 17.28
CA THR A 55 0.71 1.45 18.56
C THR A 55 -0.40 0.72 19.34
N PRO A 56 -0.08 -0.40 20.00
CA PRO A 56 -1.08 -1.17 20.75
C PRO A 56 -1.61 -0.36 21.95
N PRO A 57 -2.87 -0.61 22.35
CA PRO A 57 -3.45 -0.01 23.56
C PRO A 57 -2.58 -0.24 24.80
N GLY A 58 -2.52 0.73 25.70
CA GLY A 58 -1.72 0.64 26.93
C GLY A 58 -0.23 0.92 26.75
N GLY A 59 0.24 1.15 25.52
CA GLY A 59 1.64 1.50 25.26
C GLY A 59 2.58 0.31 25.45
N VAL A 60 3.79 0.59 25.90
CA VAL A 60 4.91 -0.36 25.95
C VAL A 60 5.65 -0.27 27.27
N TRP A 61 6.24 -1.38 27.68
CA TRP A 61 7.07 -1.44 28.89
C TRP A 61 8.31 -0.55 28.74
N GLN A 62 8.67 0.15 29.82
CA GLN A 62 9.84 1.03 29.89
C GLN A 62 11.05 0.38 30.57
N SER A 63 10.90 -0.81 31.16
CA SER A 63 11.99 -1.50 31.83
C SER A 63 11.78 -3.01 31.79
N ASP A 64 12.88 -3.75 31.81
CA ASP A 64 12.85 -5.19 31.98
C ASP A 64 12.54 -5.54 33.45
N ASP A 65 11.70 -6.56 33.68
CA ASP A 65 11.37 -7.01 35.04
C ASP A 65 11.52 -8.53 35.21
N ASN A 66 11.44 -8.99 36.47
CA ASN A 66 11.56 -10.41 36.83
C ASN A 66 10.34 -11.25 36.43
N GLN A 67 9.24 -10.61 36.01
CA GLN A 67 8.00 -11.29 35.59
C GLN A 67 8.00 -11.58 34.08
N GLY A 68 9.09 -11.24 33.37
CA GLY A 68 9.26 -11.51 31.95
C GLY A 68 8.81 -10.38 31.03
N HIS A 69 8.51 -9.20 31.59
CA HIS A 69 8.26 -7.99 30.81
C HIS A 69 9.59 -7.46 30.29
N ARG A 70 9.61 -7.07 29.02
CA ARG A 70 10.79 -6.50 28.35
C ARG A 70 10.46 -5.13 27.81
N ALA A 71 11.39 -4.20 27.93
CA ALA A 71 11.23 -2.86 27.41
C ALA A 71 10.93 -2.90 25.89
N GLY A 72 9.95 -2.11 25.46
CA GLY A 72 9.51 -2.01 24.07
C GLY A 72 8.44 -3.03 23.68
N HIS A 73 8.20 -4.08 24.48
CA HIS A 73 7.04 -4.95 24.29
C HIS A 73 5.75 -4.25 24.72
N ALA A 74 4.66 -4.56 24.03
CA ALA A 74 3.33 -4.02 24.32
C ALA A 74 2.87 -4.41 25.73
N VAL A 75 2.36 -3.45 26.50
CA VAL A 75 1.72 -3.74 27.80
C VAL A 75 0.52 -4.67 27.60
N TYR A 76 -0.23 -4.47 26.51
CA TYR A 76 -1.37 -5.32 26.15
C TYR A 76 -0.99 -6.80 25.90
N SER A 77 0.29 -7.11 25.65
CA SER A 77 0.73 -8.49 25.39
C SER A 77 0.64 -9.42 26.60
N ASP A 78 0.45 -8.88 27.81
CA ASP A 78 0.21 -9.66 29.03
C ASP A 78 -1.10 -10.47 28.93
N GLN A 79 -2.13 -9.87 28.30
CA GLN A 79 -3.35 -10.57 27.91
C GLN A 79 -3.18 -11.28 26.56
N LYS A 80 -2.53 -12.45 26.61
CA LYS A 80 -2.10 -13.19 25.40
C LYS A 80 -3.21 -13.42 24.36
N VAL A 81 -4.38 -13.91 24.77
CA VAL A 81 -5.46 -14.26 23.83
C VAL A 81 -6.08 -13.01 23.16
N PRO A 82 -6.54 -11.99 23.91
CA PRO A 82 -7.05 -10.75 23.33
C PRO A 82 -6.03 -10.03 22.43
N PHE A 83 -4.76 -9.98 22.84
CA PHE A 83 -3.69 -9.35 22.07
C PHE A 83 -3.44 -10.05 20.72
N GLN A 84 -3.40 -11.39 20.71
CA GLN A 84 -3.25 -12.15 19.46
C GLN A 84 -4.44 -11.98 18.52
N ILE A 85 -5.67 -12.02 19.05
CA ILE A 85 -6.88 -11.75 18.27
C ILE A 85 -6.78 -10.35 17.65
N PHE A 86 -6.47 -9.33 18.46
CA PHE A 86 -6.33 -7.95 18.00
C PHE A 86 -5.32 -7.81 16.86
N LEU A 87 -4.11 -8.39 16.98
CA LEU A 87 -3.09 -8.31 15.93
C LEU A 87 -3.45 -9.08 14.67
N ILE A 88 -4.07 -10.27 14.80
CA ILE A 88 -4.48 -11.09 13.65
C ILE A 88 -5.53 -10.34 12.82
N PHE A 89 -6.57 -9.81 13.46
CA PHE A 89 -7.63 -9.10 12.74
C PHE A 89 -7.13 -7.80 12.09
N ASN A 90 -6.28 -7.02 12.76
CA ASN A 90 -5.65 -5.85 12.15
C ASN A 90 -4.78 -6.22 10.95
N THR A 91 -4.01 -7.31 11.06
CA THR A 91 -3.15 -7.77 9.96
C THR A 91 -3.98 -8.22 8.76
N ILE A 92 -5.04 -9.00 8.97
CA ILE A 92 -5.94 -9.44 7.88
C ILE A 92 -6.61 -8.24 7.21
N ALA A 93 -7.07 -7.27 8.00
CA ALA A 93 -7.71 -6.08 7.48
C ALA A 93 -6.72 -5.20 6.69
N LEU A 94 -5.48 -5.05 7.18
CA LEU A 94 -4.42 -4.34 6.48
C LEU A 94 -4.05 -5.02 5.16
N THR A 95 -3.78 -6.33 5.16
CA THR A 95 -3.38 -7.06 3.94
C THR A 95 -4.50 -7.11 2.92
N SER A 96 -5.75 -7.29 3.34
CA SER A 96 -6.92 -7.24 2.47
C SER A 96 -7.11 -5.85 1.86
N SER A 97 -6.92 -4.79 2.66
CA SER A 97 -7.03 -3.40 2.19
C SER A 97 -5.91 -3.04 1.21
N ILE A 98 -4.67 -3.43 1.50
CA ILE A 98 -3.54 -3.24 0.57
C ILE A 98 -3.80 -4.00 -0.75
N PHE A 99 -4.29 -5.23 -0.68
CA PHE A 99 -4.64 -5.98 -1.89
C PHE A 99 -5.70 -5.27 -2.72
N LEU A 100 -6.76 -4.75 -2.09
CA LEU A 100 -7.77 -3.95 -2.76
C LEU A 100 -7.18 -2.67 -3.37
N LEU A 101 -6.33 -1.95 -2.64
CA LEU A 101 -5.63 -0.77 -3.15
C LEU A 101 -4.81 -1.11 -4.39
N LEU A 102 -4.05 -2.21 -4.38
CA LEU A 102 -3.25 -2.63 -5.53
C LEU A 102 -4.12 -3.04 -6.73
N CYS A 103 -5.21 -3.78 -6.50
CA CYS A 103 -6.15 -4.12 -7.57
C CYS A 103 -6.83 -2.89 -8.16
N LEU A 104 -7.23 -1.94 -7.32
CA LEU A 104 -7.93 -0.73 -7.74
C LEU A 104 -6.98 0.28 -8.40
N THR A 105 -5.73 0.36 -7.96
CA THR A 105 -4.72 1.26 -8.55
C THR A 105 -4.01 0.66 -9.77
N PHE A 106 -4.28 -0.60 -10.11
CA PHE A 106 -3.71 -1.24 -11.29
C PHE A 106 -4.15 -0.52 -12.57
N GLY A 107 -3.17 -0.18 -13.41
CA GLY A 107 -3.38 0.56 -14.65
C GLY A 107 -3.30 2.09 -14.52
N TYR A 108 -3.40 2.64 -13.31
CA TYR A 108 -3.22 4.08 -13.11
C TYR A 108 -1.77 4.52 -13.38
N PRO A 109 -1.55 5.76 -13.88
CA PRO A 109 -0.22 6.35 -13.83
C PRO A 109 0.23 6.40 -12.36
N TYR A 110 1.50 6.07 -12.08
CA TYR A 110 2.07 5.92 -10.72
C TYR A 110 1.74 4.63 -9.95
N PHE A 111 1.21 3.59 -10.62
CA PHE A 111 0.98 2.28 -9.98
C PHE A 111 2.25 1.69 -9.34
N LEU A 112 3.41 1.77 -10.00
CA LEU A 112 4.66 1.21 -9.46
C LEU A 112 5.09 1.92 -8.18
N GLU A 113 4.93 3.24 -8.13
CA GLU A 113 5.22 4.05 -6.96
C GLU A 113 4.25 3.73 -5.82
N VAL A 114 2.96 3.56 -6.11
CA VAL A 114 1.97 3.10 -5.10
C VAL A 114 2.31 1.67 -4.62
N LEU A 115 2.76 0.79 -5.51
CA LEU A 115 3.21 -0.56 -5.14
C LEU A 115 4.42 -0.51 -4.22
N ILE A 116 5.44 0.31 -4.56
CA ILE A 116 6.62 0.50 -3.72
C ILE A 116 6.21 1.05 -2.35
N ALA A 117 5.34 2.06 -2.32
CA ALA A 117 4.88 2.67 -1.07
C ALA A 117 4.12 1.67 -0.19
N THR A 118 3.20 0.89 -0.76
CA THR A 118 2.39 -0.09 0.00
C THR A 118 3.20 -1.30 0.46
N VAL A 119 4.14 -1.80 -0.35
CA VAL A 119 5.07 -2.88 0.06
C VAL A 119 5.99 -2.39 1.18
N SER A 120 6.50 -1.16 1.06
CA SER A 120 7.36 -0.55 2.08
C SER A 120 6.57 -0.28 3.38
N MET A 121 5.31 0.17 3.28
CA MET A 121 4.41 0.29 4.42
C MET A 121 4.18 -1.08 5.10
N MET A 122 3.99 -2.15 4.33
CA MET A 122 3.85 -3.50 4.88
C MET A 122 5.13 -4.00 5.58
N GLY A 123 6.31 -3.65 5.06
CA GLY A 123 7.59 -3.90 5.73
C GLY A 123 7.73 -3.13 7.05
N THR A 124 7.26 -1.88 7.06
CA THR A 124 7.19 -1.05 8.27
C THR A 124 6.26 -1.65 9.32
N TYR A 125 5.10 -2.16 8.90
CA TYR A 125 4.15 -2.84 9.79
C TYR A 125 4.73 -4.13 10.37
N GLY A 126 5.30 -5.00 9.51
CA GLY A 126 5.85 -6.28 9.94
C GLY A 126 7.03 -6.13 10.91
N SER A 127 7.92 -5.18 10.63
CA SER A 127 9.00 -4.84 11.54
C SER A 127 8.45 -4.22 12.84
N GLY A 128 7.50 -3.28 12.77
CA GLY A 128 6.87 -2.70 13.96
C GLY A 128 6.22 -3.74 14.88
N ILE A 129 5.48 -4.71 14.33
CA ILE A 129 4.89 -5.80 15.11
C ILE A 129 5.96 -6.67 15.78
N TYR A 130 7.06 -6.94 15.08
CA TYR A 130 8.18 -7.71 15.62
C TYR A 130 8.80 -7.03 16.86
N CYS A 131 8.85 -5.70 16.89
CA CYS A 131 9.30 -4.96 18.07
C CYS A 131 8.40 -5.18 19.29
N ILE A 132 7.10 -5.04 19.11
CA ILE A 132 6.14 -4.91 20.21
C ILE A 132 5.68 -6.26 20.75
N THR A 133 5.93 -7.36 20.04
CA THR A 133 5.37 -8.68 20.36
C THR A 133 6.41 -9.55 21.07
N PRO A 134 6.19 -9.94 22.34
CA PRO A 134 6.89 -11.08 22.91
C PRO A 134 6.47 -12.34 22.14
N TYR A 135 7.39 -13.28 21.96
CA TYR A 135 7.21 -14.64 21.41
C TYR A 135 7.72 -14.89 19.98
N GLU A 136 8.66 -15.83 19.95
CA GLU A 136 9.28 -16.46 18.79
C GLU A 136 8.24 -17.07 17.82
N SER A 137 8.30 -16.63 16.56
CA SER A 137 8.00 -17.41 15.34
C SER A 137 6.55 -17.61 14.85
N VAL A 138 5.49 -17.45 15.65
CA VAL A 138 4.11 -17.74 15.16
C VAL A 138 3.42 -16.50 14.57
N SER A 139 3.51 -15.35 15.23
CA SER A 139 2.95 -14.09 14.71
C SER A 139 3.67 -13.63 13.43
N PHE A 140 4.98 -13.85 13.34
CA PHE A 140 5.78 -13.57 12.14
C PHE A 140 5.41 -14.51 10.96
N ARG A 141 5.15 -15.80 11.24
CA ARG A 141 4.65 -16.76 10.24
C ARG A 141 3.22 -16.45 9.79
N LEU A 142 2.36 -15.99 10.69
CA LEU A 142 0.98 -15.60 10.35
C LEU A 142 0.94 -14.35 9.47
N ILE A 143 1.82 -13.37 9.65
CA ILE A 143 1.95 -12.20 8.76
C ILE A 143 2.37 -12.62 7.34
N PHE A 144 3.37 -13.52 7.21
CA PHE A 144 3.80 -14.06 5.91
C PHE A 144 2.76 -15.00 5.25
N VAL A 145 1.93 -15.68 6.03
CA VAL A 145 0.84 -16.54 5.54
C VAL A 145 -0.41 -15.73 5.18
N ALA A 146 -0.69 -14.64 5.90
CA ALA A 146 -1.83 -13.75 5.69
C ALA A 146 -1.61 -12.74 4.56
N ALA A 147 -0.37 -12.31 4.29
CA ALA A 147 -0.05 -11.38 3.20
C ALA A 147 -0.54 -11.86 1.81
N PRO A 148 -0.42 -13.15 1.45
CA PRO A 148 -1.04 -13.69 0.24
C PRO A 148 -2.41 -14.32 0.47
N ALA A 149 -3.01 -14.29 1.66
CA ALA A 149 -4.30 -14.95 1.91
C ALA A 149 -5.46 -14.43 1.02
N PRO A 150 -5.58 -13.12 0.72
CA PRO A 150 -6.58 -12.64 -0.25
C PRO A 150 -6.33 -13.17 -1.67
N VAL A 151 -5.06 -13.26 -2.07
CA VAL A 151 -4.62 -13.79 -3.37
C VAL A 151 -4.88 -15.30 -3.45
N ARG A 152 -4.56 -16.05 -2.39
CA ARG A 152 -4.77 -17.51 -2.28
C ARG A 152 -6.23 -17.88 -2.09
N PHE A 153 -7.03 -17.08 -1.39
CA PHE A 153 -8.47 -17.28 -1.28
C PHE A 153 -9.13 -17.12 -2.64
N LYS A 154 -8.72 -16.10 -3.42
CA LYS A 154 -9.22 -15.93 -4.79
C LYS A 154 -8.73 -17.04 -5.73
N ALA A 155 -7.45 -17.38 -5.71
CA ALA A 155 -6.91 -18.50 -6.49
C ALA A 155 -7.56 -19.84 -6.10
N GLY A 156 -7.79 -20.06 -4.80
CA GLY A 156 -8.47 -21.22 -4.25
C GLY A 156 -9.95 -21.29 -4.64
N SER A 157 -10.68 -20.16 -4.60
CA SER A 157 -12.07 -20.09 -5.06
C SER A 157 -12.23 -20.38 -6.55
N GLN A 158 -11.22 -20.06 -7.37
CA GLN A 158 -11.16 -20.36 -8.79
C GLN A 158 -10.86 -21.85 -9.04
N ILE A 159 -9.97 -22.44 -8.24
CA ILE A 159 -9.60 -23.87 -8.33
C ILE A 159 -10.71 -24.80 -7.80
N LEU A 160 -11.43 -24.41 -6.74
CA LEU A 160 -12.51 -25.22 -6.13
C LEU A 160 -13.88 -25.08 -6.83
N GLY A 161 -13.99 -24.28 -7.90
CA GLY A 161 -15.26 -24.09 -8.62
C GLY A 161 -16.38 -23.42 -7.79
N ILE A 162 -16.05 -22.80 -6.65
CA ILE A 162 -17.03 -22.04 -5.85
C ILE A 162 -17.19 -20.67 -6.52
N GLN A 163 -18.01 -20.62 -7.57
CA GLN A 163 -18.54 -19.36 -8.10
C GLN A 163 -19.36 -18.68 -7.00
N SER A 164 -18.76 -17.76 -6.24
CA SER A 164 -19.55 -16.74 -5.56
C SER A 164 -20.21 -15.90 -6.66
N ASN A 165 -21.51 -16.10 -6.85
CA ASN A 165 -22.38 -15.46 -7.84
C ASN A 165 -22.20 -13.92 -7.90
N PHE A 166 -21.23 -13.45 -8.66
CA PHE A 166 -21.16 -12.06 -9.12
C PHE A 166 -21.18 -12.10 -10.64
N SER A 167 -22.36 -12.41 -11.18
CA SER A 167 -22.66 -12.35 -12.60
C SER A 167 -23.01 -10.92 -13.01
N PRO A 168 -22.26 -10.30 -13.93
CA PRO A 168 -22.87 -9.47 -14.94
C PRO A 168 -22.78 -10.24 -16.26
N ASN A 169 -23.93 -10.70 -16.75
CA ASN A 169 -24.06 -11.31 -18.07
C ASN A 169 -23.58 -10.33 -19.16
N LEU A 170 -22.65 -10.74 -20.02
CA LEU A 170 -22.72 -10.46 -21.46
C LEU A 170 -21.80 -11.40 -22.28
N HIS A 171 -22.30 -11.78 -23.45
CA HIS A 171 -21.95 -12.90 -24.33
C HIS A 171 -20.57 -12.83 -25.02
N LEU A 172 -19.99 -14.03 -25.22
CA LEU A 172 -18.95 -14.56 -26.15
C LEU A 172 -18.46 -13.64 -27.32
N SER A 173 -17.20 -13.68 -27.78
CA SER A 173 -16.27 -14.81 -27.98
C SER A 173 -14.81 -14.37 -28.19
N SER A 174 -13.83 -15.20 -27.83
CA SER A 174 -12.65 -15.52 -28.66
C SER A 174 -11.80 -16.64 -28.02
N PRO A 175 -11.33 -17.64 -28.78
CA PRO A 175 -10.50 -18.73 -28.29
C PRO A 175 -9.01 -18.40 -28.40
N GLY A 176 -8.29 -18.44 -27.28
CA GLY A 176 -6.83 -18.35 -27.28
C GLY A 176 -6.30 -18.32 -25.85
N GLY A 177 -5.52 -19.33 -25.47
CA GLY A 177 -5.06 -19.61 -24.10
C GLY A 177 -4.15 -18.55 -23.48
N ALA A 178 -4.70 -17.39 -23.14
CA ALA A 178 -4.09 -16.40 -22.27
C ALA A 178 -4.54 -16.64 -20.82
N ILE A 179 -3.62 -16.45 -19.89
CA ILE A 179 -3.88 -16.41 -18.44
C ILE A 179 -5.07 -15.46 -18.19
N TRP A 180 -6.18 -16.00 -17.69
CA TRP A 180 -7.38 -15.25 -17.35
C TRP A 180 -7.10 -14.35 -16.14
N ILE A 181 -6.63 -13.12 -16.36
CA ILE A 181 -6.72 -12.06 -15.36
C ILE A 181 -8.18 -11.57 -15.42
N PRO A 182 -9.01 -11.78 -14.38
CA PRO A 182 -10.39 -11.32 -14.40
C PRO A 182 -10.41 -9.82 -14.61
N ARG A 183 -11.04 -9.37 -15.70
CA ARG A 183 -11.28 -7.96 -15.99
C ARG A 183 -12.29 -7.46 -14.96
N TYR A 184 -11.81 -6.93 -13.84
CA TYR A 184 -12.66 -6.20 -12.92
C TYR A 184 -13.29 -5.04 -13.71
N PRO A 185 -14.62 -4.89 -13.76
CA PRO A 185 -15.27 -3.80 -14.50
C PRO A 185 -14.88 -2.39 -13.97
N THR A 186 -14.15 -2.33 -12.85
CA THR A 186 -13.61 -1.15 -12.17
C THR A 186 -12.10 -0.94 -12.36
N LEU A 187 -11.44 -1.61 -13.30
CA LEU A 187 -10.04 -1.31 -13.65
C LEU A 187 -9.93 0.03 -14.38
N TYR A 188 -8.86 0.78 -14.12
CA TYR A 188 -8.59 2.05 -14.82
C TYR A 188 -8.43 1.81 -16.32
N ASP A 189 -9.21 2.53 -17.13
CA ASP A 189 -9.10 2.53 -18.58
C ASP A 189 -8.77 3.94 -19.09
N PRO A 190 -7.58 4.17 -19.69
CA PRO A 190 -7.19 5.48 -20.17
C PRO A 190 -8.09 6.04 -21.28
N ASN A 191 -8.93 5.23 -21.92
CA ASN A 191 -9.89 5.68 -22.93
C ASN A 191 -11.24 6.12 -22.31
N ARG A 192 -11.53 5.69 -21.08
CA ARG A 192 -12.81 5.94 -20.40
C ARG A 192 -12.65 6.93 -19.24
N ASP A 193 -11.58 6.79 -18.48
CA ASP A 193 -11.36 7.51 -17.22
C ASP A 193 -10.63 8.84 -17.44
N SER A 194 -11.10 9.89 -16.76
CA SER A 194 -10.44 11.18 -16.83
C SER A 194 -9.12 11.19 -16.04
N PRO A 195 -8.05 11.84 -16.53
CA PRO A 195 -6.80 12.00 -15.77
C PRO A 195 -7.00 12.73 -14.43
N SER A 196 -8.03 13.57 -14.33
CA SER A 196 -8.42 14.27 -13.10
C SER A 196 -8.93 13.30 -12.02
N ASP A 197 -9.76 12.33 -12.38
CA ASP A 197 -10.31 11.37 -11.41
C ASP A 197 -9.20 10.48 -10.88
N ALA A 198 -8.34 9.99 -11.77
CA ALA A 198 -7.11 9.27 -11.42
C ALA A 198 -6.25 10.02 -10.41
N ARG A 199 -5.98 11.28 -10.71
CA ARG A 199 -5.17 12.15 -9.86
C ARG A 199 -5.80 12.35 -8.48
N ASN A 200 -7.10 12.64 -8.42
CA ASN A 200 -7.80 12.89 -7.15
C ASN A 200 -7.74 11.65 -6.24
N VAL A 201 -8.00 10.48 -6.83
CA VAL A 201 -8.01 9.19 -6.15
C VAL A 201 -6.61 8.81 -5.65
N LEU A 202 -5.60 8.90 -6.52
CA LEU A 202 -4.21 8.61 -6.16
C LEU A 202 -3.73 9.54 -5.05
N LEU A 203 -4.04 10.84 -5.13
CA LEU A 203 -3.67 11.82 -4.10
C LEU A 203 -4.21 11.42 -2.73
N VAL A 204 -5.45 10.93 -2.64
CA VAL A 204 -6.00 10.46 -1.37
C VAL A 204 -5.23 9.25 -0.84
N VAL A 205 -4.94 8.25 -1.69
CA VAL A 205 -4.17 7.05 -1.26
C VAL A 205 -2.79 7.44 -0.76
N VAL A 206 -2.03 8.20 -1.54
CA VAL A 206 -0.66 8.53 -1.18
C VAL A 206 -0.59 9.51 -0.01
N ALA A 207 -1.56 10.41 0.16
CA ALA A 207 -1.64 11.27 1.34
C ALA A 207 -1.91 10.45 2.61
N LEU A 208 -2.79 9.45 2.54
CA LEU A 208 -3.08 8.56 3.66
C LEU A 208 -1.88 7.68 4.03
N ILE A 209 -1.16 7.12 3.05
CA ILE A 209 0.08 6.36 3.28
C ILE A 209 1.17 7.29 3.85
N ALA A 210 1.33 8.51 3.31
CA ALA A 210 2.27 9.50 3.84
C ALA A 210 1.95 9.86 5.29
N ALA A 211 0.67 10.05 5.64
CA ALA A 211 0.26 10.37 7.00
C ALA A 211 0.65 9.27 8.00
N VAL A 212 0.37 7.99 7.69
CA VAL A 212 0.70 6.91 8.63
C VAL A 212 2.20 6.62 8.72
N THR A 213 2.94 6.77 7.63
CA THR A 213 4.41 6.60 7.62
C THR A 213 5.11 7.75 8.36
N PHE A 214 4.60 8.97 8.21
CA PHE A 214 5.03 10.11 9.02
C PHE A 214 4.79 9.85 10.50
N GLN A 215 3.56 9.47 10.88
CA GLN A 215 3.21 9.16 12.28
C GLN A 215 4.09 8.04 12.86
N ALA A 216 4.31 6.95 12.12
CA ALA A 216 5.18 5.87 12.56
C ALA A 216 6.64 6.31 12.72
N GLY A 217 7.13 7.22 11.86
CA GLY A 217 8.51 7.69 11.92
C GLY A 217 8.78 8.62 13.09
N VAL A 218 7.83 9.52 13.40
CA VAL A 218 7.96 10.44 14.54
C VAL A 218 7.67 9.76 15.88
N ASN A 219 6.82 8.72 15.87
CA ASN A 219 6.49 7.90 17.03
C ASN A 219 6.88 6.44 16.71
N PRO A 220 8.14 6.04 16.93
CA PRO A 220 8.60 4.69 16.60
C PRO A 220 7.74 3.63 17.33
N PRO A 221 7.48 2.48 16.71
CA PRO A 221 6.93 1.32 17.41
C PRO A 221 7.82 1.01 18.62
N GLY A 222 7.24 0.56 19.72
CA GLY A 222 8.03 0.36 20.94
C GLY A 222 8.28 1.64 21.76
N GLY A 223 7.92 2.83 21.25
CA GLY A 223 8.10 4.10 21.96
C GLY A 223 9.57 4.53 22.09
N VAL A 224 9.77 5.58 22.88
CA VAL A 224 11.09 6.12 23.23
C VAL A 224 11.35 5.95 24.72
N TRP A 225 12.63 5.86 25.09
CA TRP A 225 13.04 5.86 26.49
C TRP A 225 12.67 7.18 27.15
N GLN A 226 12.12 7.10 28.36
CA GLN A 226 11.68 8.27 29.13
C GLN A 226 12.76 8.77 30.11
N ASP A 227 13.76 7.96 30.38
CA ASP A 227 14.86 8.21 31.30
C ASP A 227 16.23 7.88 30.66
N ASP A 228 17.29 8.28 31.35
CA ASP A 228 18.66 7.94 30.99
C ASP A 228 19.12 6.74 31.82
N GLY A 229 19.22 5.57 31.19
CA GLY A 229 19.78 4.39 31.83
C GLY A 229 21.30 4.43 31.79
N ASN A 230 21.96 4.35 32.95
CA ASN A 230 23.43 4.34 33.20
C ASN A 230 24.33 3.78 32.05
N GLY A 231 24.44 4.50 30.92
CA GLY A 231 25.17 4.08 29.72
C GLY A 231 24.48 3.04 28.80
N THR A 232 23.26 2.58 29.09
CA THR A 232 22.53 1.58 28.28
C THR A 232 21.60 2.22 27.25
N HIS A 233 20.91 3.29 27.63
CA HIS A 233 20.00 4.04 26.76
C HIS A 233 19.96 5.52 27.17
N VAL A 234 19.48 6.35 26.25
CA VAL A 234 19.36 7.81 26.44
C VAL A 234 17.91 8.21 26.21
N ALA A 235 17.39 9.09 27.06
CA ALA A 235 16.03 9.60 26.95
C ALA A 235 15.77 10.18 25.54
N GLY A 236 14.60 9.88 24.99
CA GLY A 236 14.20 10.29 23.64
C GLY A 236 14.68 9.38 22.50
N THR A 237 15.56 8.40 22.77
CA THR A 237 15.92 7.39 21.76
C THR A 237 14.89 6.27 21.70
N ALA A 238 14.68 5.66 20.53
CA ALA A 238 13.74 4.55 20.37
C ALA A 238 14.14 3.33 21.20
N ILE A 239 13.20 2.78 21.98
CA ILE A 239 13.39 1.49 22.65
C ILE A 239 13.63 0.38 21.63
N TYR A 240 12.93 0.48 20.50
CA TYR A 240 13.08 -0.41 19.35
C TYR A 240 14.51 -0.45 18.78
N ALA A 241 15.29 0.61 18.93
CA ALA A 241 16.67 0.62 18.43
C ALA A 241 17.60 -0.38 19.14
N SER A 242 17.16 -0.96 20.27
CA SER A 242 17.82 -2.09 20.94
C SER A 242 17.92 -3.33 20.05
N GLN A 243 16.97 -3.50 19.11
CA GLN A 243 16.99 -4.56 18.08
C GLN A 243 17.44 -3.98 16.73
N ALA A 244 18.76 -3.81 16.57
CA ALA A 244 19.35 -3.08 15.44
C ALA A 244 18.86 -3.54 14.05
N GLY A 245 18.71 -4.85 13.82
CA GLY A 245 18.28 -5.40 12.52
C GLY A 245 16.84 -5.02 12.15
N ALA A 246 15.90 -5.25 13.06
CA ALA A 246 14.48 -4.95 12.82
C ALA A 246 14.23 -3.44 12.76
N TYR A 247 14.89 -2.67 13.63
CA TYR A 247 14.86 -1.21 13.59
C TYR A 247 15.41 -0.65 12.27
N TYR A 248 16.49 -1.23 11.74
CA TYR A 248 17.02 -0.84 10.43
C TYR A 248 16.00 -1.06 9.32
N VAL A 249 15.38 -2.25 9.25
CA VAL A 249 14.30 -2.54 8.28
C VAL A 249 13.15 -1.55 8.43
N PHE A 250 12.73 -1.25 9.66
CA PHE A 250 11.68 -0.28 9.95
C PHE A 250 11.99 1.11 9.38
N VAL A 251 13.12 1.71 9.74
CA VAL A 251 13.44 3.09 9.31
C VAL A 251 13.64 3.16 7.80
N VAL A 252 14.28 2.15 7.20
CA VAL A 252 14.49 2.07 5.74
C VAL A 252 13.18 1.97 4.99
N SER A 253 12.32 1.00 5.34
CA SER A 253 11.04 0.81 4.68
C SER A 253 10.12 2.01 4.89
N ASN A 254 10.09 2.59 6.09
CA ASN A 254 9.25 3.75 6.37
C ASN A 254 9.69 4.99 5.58
N THR A 255 11.02 5.24 5.51
CA THR A 255 11.58 6.35 4.74
C THR A 255 11.32 6.18 3.24
N LEU A 256 11.45 4.96 2.73
CA LEU A 256 11.16 4.64 1.33
C LEU A 256 9.68 4.86 0.99
N ALA A 257 8.77 4.45 1.88
CA ALA A 257 7.34 4.66 1.70
C ALA A 257 6.98 6.15 1.67
N LEU A 258 7.48 6.93 2.64
CA LEU A 258 7.21 8.36 2.75
C LEU A 258 7.78 9.14 1.55
N SER A 259 9.04 8.89 1.19
CA SER A 259 9.67 9.55 0.03
C SER A 259 8.96 9.24 -1.29
N THR A 260 8.51 8.00 -1.48
CA THR A 260 7.71 7.61 -2.64
C THR A 260 6.37 8.35 -2.68
N CYS A 261 5.67 8.47 -1.54
CA CYS A 261 4.41 9.22 -1.48
C CYS A 261 4.62 10.70 -1.78
N ILE A 262 5.68 11.32 -1.25
CA ILE A 262 6.00 12.72 -1.52
C ILE A 262 6.32 12.94 -3.00
N LEU A 263 7.05 12.03 -3.64
CA LEU A 263 7.28 12.06 -5.08
C LEU A 263 5.96 12.05 -5.86
N VAL A 264 5.04 11.16 -5.51
CA VAL A 264 3.74 11.06 -6.21
C VAL A 264 2.89 12.29 -5.96
N ILE A 265 2.80 12.79 -4.72
CA ILE A 265 2.07 14.02 -4.38
C ILE A 265 2.62 15.19 -5.20
N THR A 266 3.93 15.38 -5.19
CA THR A 266 4.61 16.48 -5.90
C THR A 266 4.40 16.36 -7.42
N SER A 267 4.48 15.15 -7.97
CA SER A 267 4.29 14.90 -9.40
C SER A 267 2.85 15.14 -9.86
N LEU A 268 1.87 14.74 -9.05
CA LEU A 268 0.45 14.92 -9.35
C LEU A 268 -0.02 16.37 -9.14
N THR A 269 0.66 17.13 -8.28
CA THR A 269 0.27 18.51 -7.92
C THR A 269 0.94 19.60 -8.76
N TYR A 270 1.92 19.27 -9.61
CA TYR A 270 2.76 20.22 -10.38
C TYR A 270 2.00 21.26 -11.25
N ARG A 271 0.75 20.99 -11.64
CA ARG A 271 -0.07 21.91 -12.46
C ARG A 271 -1.27 22.52 -11.73
N PHE A 272 -1.36 22.37 -10.41
CA PHE A 272 -2.45 22.99 -9.66
C PHE A 272 -2.17 24.45 -9.31
N PRO A 273 -3.21 25.30 -9.24
CA PRO A 273 -3.12 26.52 -8.44
C PRO A 273 -2.78 26.08 -7.00
N PHE A 274 -1.83 26.74 -6.36
CA PHE A 274 -1.26 26.38 -5.05
C PHE A 274 -0.22 25.24 -5.00
N HIS A 275 0.42 24.89 -6.12
CA HIS A 275 1.47 23.86 -6.12
C HIS A 275 2.70 24.25 -5.27
N ILE A 276 3.05 25.54 -5.19
CA ILE A 276 4.18 26.02 -4.37
C ILE A 276 3.91 25.77 -2.88
N GLU A 277 2.69 26.03 -2.42
CA GLU A 277 2.26 25.81 -1.04
C GLU A 277 2.31 24.32 -0.69
N ILE A 278 1.86 23.45 -1.61
CA ILE A 278 1.96 21.99 -1.43
C ILE A 278 3.44 21.57 -1.37
N TRP A 279 4.30 22.12 -2.21
CA TRP A 279 5.75 21.82 -2.21
C TRP A 279 6.43 22.28 -0.91
N VAL A 280 6.09 23.47 -0.42
CA VAL A 280 6.58 23.99 0.85
C VAL A 280 6.09 23.11 2.00
N ALA A 281 4.82 22.69 1.98
CA ALA A 281 4.26 21.80 2.99
C ALA A 281 4.92 20.41 2.99
N THR A 282 5.12 19.78 1.83
CA THR A 282 5.77 18.47 1.73
C THR A 282 7.27 18.55 2.07
N ALA A 283 7.96 19.63 1.71
CA ALA A 283 9.34 19.88 2.11
C ALA A 283 9.45 20.06 3.64
N SER A 284 8.58 20.86 4.24
CA SER A 284 8.51 21.01 5.71
C SER A 284 8.26 19.67 6.38
N MET A 285 7.33 18.87 5.86
CA MET A 285 7.04 17.52 6.39
C MET A 285 8.27 16.60 6.32
N MET A 286 9.05 16.63 5.23
CA MET A 286 10.31 15.87 5.15
C MET A 286 11.34 16.30 6.18
N VAL A 287 11.49 17.62 6.40
CA VAL A 287 12.43 18.15 7.40
C VAL A 287 12.02 17.72 8.81
N THR A 288 10.74 17.83 9.16
CA THR A 288 10.23 17.36 10.46
C THR A 288 10.45 15.86 10.64
N TYR A 289 10.17 15.06 9.62
CA TYR A 289 10.43 13.61 9.64
C TYR A 289 11.91 13.30 9.86
N ALA A 290 12.80 13.94 9.08
CA ALA A 290 14.24 13.73 9.18
C ALA A 290 14.77 14.13 10.57
N SER A 291 14.27 15.25 11.13
CA SER A 291 14.60 15.69 12.48
C SER A 291 14.15 14.69 13.54
N ALA A 292 12.93 14.16 13.42
CA ALA A 292 12.40 13.18 14.37
C ALA A 292 13.18 11.86 14.30
N VAL A 293 13.43 11.33 13.10
CA VAL A 293 14.25 10.12 12.91
C VAL A 293 15.66 10.32 13.46
N PHE A 294 16.25 11.52 13.28
CA PHE A 294 17.56 11.84 13.84
C PHE A 294 17.57 11.86 15.38
N ALA A 295 16.55 12.45 16.00
CA ALA A 295 16.44 12.49 17.46
C ALA A 295 16.22 11.09 18.06
N VAL A 296 15.37 10.29 17.42
CA VAL A 296 14.95 8.97 17.91
C VAL A 296 15.99 7.88 17.64
N THR A 297 16.83 8.02 16.61
CA THR A 297 17.82 7.00 16.22
C THR A 297 19.12 7.13 17.02
N PRO A 298 19.56 6.11 17.78
CA PRO A 298 20.87 6.10 18.40
C PRO A 298 22.00 6.10 17.36
N ARG A 299 23.10 6.80 17.64
CA ARG A 299 24.26 6.94 16.71
C ARG A 299 24.86 5.62 16.23
N LYS A 300 24.63 4.52 16.96
CA LYS A 300 25.18 3.18 16.66
C LYS A 300 24.27 2.34 15.75
N SER A 301 22.96 2.62 15.67
CA SER A 301 22.00 1.69 15.01
C SER A 301 21.89 1.89 13.50
N VAL A 302 21.85 3.13 13.01
CA VAL A 302 21.69 3.40 11.57
C VAL A 302 22.66 4.49 11.11
N ARG A 303 23.35 4.27 9.98
CA ARG A 303 24.14 5.33 9.36
C ARG A 303 23.23 6.22 8.53
N TYR A 304 23.07 7.48 8.95
CA TYR A 304 22.22 8.50 8.31
C TYR A 304 22.43 8.63 6.80
N ARG A 305 23.65 8.39 6.30
CA ARG A 305 23.98 8.43 4.87
C ARG A 305 23.13 7.45 4.06
N TYR A 306 22.84 6.26 4.59
CA TYR A 306 22.00 5.29 3.90
C TYR A 306 20.54 5.75 3.84
N LEU A 307 20.04 6.42 4.89
CA LEU A 307 18.67 6.96 4.89
C LEU A 307 18.48 8.05 3.82
N LEU A 308 19.48 8.92 3.64
CA LEU A 308 19.46 9.92 2.57
C LEU A 308 19.48 9.27 1.18
N ILE A 309 20.29 8.23 0.99
CA ILE A 309 20.31 7.46 -0.26
C ILE A 309 18.93 6.86 -0.52
N ILE A 310 18.34 6.18 0.47
CA ILE A 310 17.02 5.54 0.34
C ILE A 310 15.93 6.57 0.03
N ALA A 311 15.93 7.72 0.70
CA ALA A 311 14.97 8.79 0.42
C ALA A 311 15.08 9.32 -1.03
N SER A 312 16.28 9.28 -1.62
CA SER A 312 16.52 9.69 -3.01
C SER A 312 16.14 8.62 -4.05
N VAL A 313 16.01 7.35 -3.66
CA VAL A 313 15.77 6.22 -4.60
C VAL A 313 14.54 6.44 -5.49
N PRO A 314 13.34 6.80 -4.97
CA PRO A 314 12.17 6.97 -5.83
C PRO A 314 12.38 8.05 -6.89
N PHE A 315 13.06 9.14 -6.53
CA PHE A 315 13.37 10.24 -7.44
C PHE A 315 14.33 9.81 -8.53
N VAL A 316 15.42 9.13 -8.16
CA VAL A 316 16.40 8.60 -9.12
C VAL A 316 15.74 7.60 -10.06
N MET A 317 14.93 6.66 -9.54
CA MET A 317 14.18 5.69 -10.35
C MET A 317 13.27 6.39 -11.37
N ARG A 318 12.59 7.46 -10.98
CA ARG A 318 11.72 8.22 -11.88
C ARG A 318 12.51 8.96 -12.95
N CYS A 319 13.63 9.60 -12.58
CA CYS A 319 14.52 10.26 -13.52
C CYS A 319 15.09 9.28 -14.55
N LEU A 320 15.59 8.13 -14.09
CA LEU A 320 16.10 7.06 -14.96
C LEU A 320 15.02 6.55 -15.91
N GLY A 321 13.79 6.34 -15.42
CA GLY A 321 12.66 5.93 -16.27
C GLY A 321 12.31 6.96 -17.34
N TYR A 322 12.42 8.25 -17.04
CA TYR A 322 12.25 9.32 -18.03
C TYR A 322 13.36 9.29 -19.09
N PHE A 323 14.62 9.16 -18.69
CA PHE A 323 15.75 9.07 -19.62
C PHE A 323 15.67 7.82 -20.50
N PHE A 324 15.32 6.66 -19.94
CA PHE A 324 15.14 5.43 -20.71
C PHE A 324 14.03 5.56 -21.75
N LYS A 325 12.86 6.10 -21.35
CA LYS A 325 11.76 6.33 -22.30
C LYS A 325 12.16 7.29 -23.42
N LYS A 326 12.88 8.37 -23.09
CA LYS A 326 13.39 9.33 -24.06
C LYS A 326 14.40 8.67 -25.01
N TYR A 327 15.31 7.85 -24.50
CA TYR A 327 16.29 7.12 -25.30
C TYR A 327 15.61 6.14 -26.27
N CYS A 328 14.65 5.33 -25.79
CA CYS A 328 13.90 4.42 -26.67
C CYS A 328 13.08 5.15 -27.73
N MET A 329 12.52 6.33 -27.43
CA MET A 329 11.82 7.15 -28.43
C MET A 329 12.77 7.61 -29.54
N ILE A 330 13.93 8.15 -29.17
CA ILE A 330 14.96 8.60 -30.11
C ILE A 330 15.45 7.43 -30.98
N GLU A 331 15.66 6.25 -30.38
CA GLU A 331 16.10 5.08 -31.13
C GLU A 331 15.03 4.59 -32.11
N ASN A 332 13.75 4.62 -31.72
CA ASN A 332 12.65 4.30 -32.64
C ASN A 332 12.53 5.31 -33.79
N GLU A 333 12.72 6.61 -33.55
CA GLU A 333 12.74 7.64 -34.61
C GLU A 333 13.88 7.38 -35.61
N ASN A 334 15.10 7.11 -35.12
CA ASN A 334 16.24 6.79 -35.98
C ASN A 334 16.03 5.51 -36.83
N GLN A 335 15.32 4.51 -36.29
CA GLN A 335 14.98 3.27 -37.00
C GLN A 335 13.91 3.48 -38.09
N ILE A 336 12.98 4.42 -37.88
CA ILE A 336 11.97 4.79 -38.88
C ILE A 336 12.63 5.57 -40.03
N GLU A 337 13.47 6.56 -39.70
CA GLU A 337 14.15 7.39 -40.69
C GLU A 337 15.09 6.58 -41.59
N SER A 338 15.83 5.62 -41.00
CA SER A 338 16.68 4.70 -41.77
C SER A 338 15.90 3.72 -42.67
N ARG A 339 14.69 3.30 -42.27
CA ARG A 339 13.80 2.50 -43.13
C ARG A 339 13.25 3.30 -44.30
N GLU A 340 12.84 4.54 -44.08
CA GLU A 340 12.34 5.43 -45.15
C GLU A 340 13.44 5.78 -46.16
N GLU A 341 14.68 5.99 -45.71
CA GLU A 341 15.81 6.17 -46.63
C GLU A 341 16.12 4.90 -47.45
N GLY A 342 16.00 3.71 -46.85
CA GLY A 342 16.18 2.45 -47.56
C GLY A 342 15.16 2.25 -48.68
N ASP A 343 13.88 2.52 -48.40
CA ASP A 343 12.79 2.33 -49.36
C ASP A 343 12.86 3.33 -50.53
N LYS A 344 13.30 4.58 -50.27
CA LYS A 344 13.56 5.57 -51.32
C LYS A 344 14.67 5.16 -52.29
N ARG A 345 15.73 4.49 -51.79
CA ARG A 345 16.82 4.00 -52.64
C ARG A 345 16.37 2.84 -53.53
N VAL A 346 15.61 1.89 -52.98
CA VAL A 346 15.08 0.74 -53.74
C VAL A 346 14.06 1.20 -54.81
N GLY A 347 13.21 2.18 -54.49
CA GLY A 347 12.27 2.75 -55.45
C GLY A 347 12.92 3.50 -56.61
N GLN A 348 14.09 4.12 -56.41
CA GLN A 348 14.86 4.77 -57.47
C GLN A 348 15.59 3.77 -58.38
N GLU A 349 16.07 2.65 -57.84
CA GLU A 349 16.73 1.61 -58.64
C GLU A 349 15.72 0.84 -59.52
N GLY A 350 14.48 0.63 -59.06
CA GLY A 350 13.43 -0.03 -59.82
C GLY A 350 12.83 0.78 -60.99
N HIS A 351 13.16 2.07 -61.11
CA HIS A 351 12.73 2.92 -62.23
C HIS A 351 13.80 3.09 -63.32
N GLN A 352 15.01 2.53 -63.12
CA GLN A 352 16.14 2.58 -64.07
C GLN A 352 16.34 1.28 -64.85
N VAL A 353 15.42 0.32 -64.75
CA VAL A 353 15.37 -0.93 -65.54
C VAL A 353 14.11 -0.92 -66.38
#